data_AF-A0A5S5DLR4-F1
#
_entry.id   AF-A0A5S5DLR4-F1
#
_cell.length_a   1.000
_cell.length_b   1.000
_cell.length_c   1.000
_cell.angle_alpha   90.00
_cell.angle_beta   90.00
_cell.angle_gamma   90.00
#
_symmetry.space_group_name_H-M   'P 1'
#
loop_
_entity.id
_entity.type
_entity.pdbx_description
1 polymer ?
#
loop_
_entity_poly.entity_id
_entity_poly.type
_entity_poly.pdbx_seq_one_letter_code
_entity_poly.pdbx_strand_id
1 'polypeptide(L)' 'MQSNFTTIDEYIAQFDNQKQALLQEVRRIIAQAAPEATETINYQMPTFRYHGNLIHFALFKNHLVSRP' A
#
# COMPACT_ATOMS: atom_id res chain seq x y z
N MET A 1 -1.34 -15.51 -14.64
CA MET A 1 -2.41 -15.81 -13.66
C MET A 1 -2.67 -14.51 -12.91
N GLN A 2 -3.89 -13.97 -12.98
CA GLN A 2 -4.24 -12.73 -12.27
C GLN A 2 -4.30 -13.07 -10.79
N SER A 3 -3.24 -12.77 -10.07
CA SER A 3 -3.18 -13.01 -8.64
C SER A 3 -4.10 -11.96 -7.99
N ASN A 4 -5.23 -12.42 -7.44
CA ASN A 4 -6.19 -11.57 -6.75
C ASN A 4 -5.80 -11.54 -5.27
N PHE A 5 -5.05 -10.54 -4.84
CA PHE A 5 -4.77 -10.31 -3.42
C PHE A 5 -5.94 -9.57 -2.81
N THR A 6 -6.40 -10.08 -1.67
CA THR A 6 -7.44 -9.45 -0.87
C THR A 6 -6.86 -8.68 0.30
N THR A 7 -5.59 -8.96 0.66
CA THR A 7 -4.88 -8.33 1.78
C THR A 7 -3.55 -7.71 1.36
N ILE A 8 -3.07 -6.75 2.18
CA ILE A 8 -1.74 -6.14 2.01
C ILE A 8 -0.64 -7.18 2.17
N ASP A 9 -0.81 -8.16 3.08
CA ASP A 9 0.16 -9.25 3.25
C ASP A 9 0.31 -10.11 1.99
N GLU A 10 -0.80 -10.51 1.37
CA GLU A 10 -0.79 -11.23 0.08
C GLU A 10 -0.16 -10.37 -1.03
N TYR A 11 -0.42 -9.06 -1.04
CA TYR A 11 0.22 -8.15 -2.00
C TYR A 11 1.74 -8.13 -1.80
N ILE A 12 2.21 -7.98 -0.55
CA ILE A 12 3.63 -7.96 -0.19
C ILE A 12 4.31 -9.28 -0.55
N ALA A 13 3.65 -10.42 -0.28
CA ALA A 13 4.20 -11.76 -0.50
C ALA A 13 4.62 -12.06 -1.95
N GLN A 14 4.14 -11.28 -2.92
CA GLN A 14 4.52 -11.42 -4.33
C GLN A 14 5.88 -10.84 -4.68
N PHE A 15 6.41 -9.95 -3.85
CA PHE A 15 7.67 -9.28 -4.13
C PHE A 15 8.84 -10.06 -3.51
N ASP A 16 10.05 -9.80 -3.99
CA ASP A 16 11.28 -10.37 -3.43
C ASP A 16 11.55 -9.86 -2.00
N ASN A 17 12.30 -10.62 -1.19
CA ASN A 17 12.57 -10.33 0.22
C ASN A 17 12.99 -8.88 0.53
N GLN A 18 13.81 -8.25 -0.32
CA GLN A 18 14.21 -6.85 -0.11
C GLN A 18 13.04 -5.87 -0.25
N LYS A 19 12.17 -6.08 -1.24
CA LYS A 19 10.98 -5.26 -1.45
C LYS A 19 9.92 -5.55 -0.39
N GLN A 20 9.82 -6.80 0.08
CA GLN A 20 8.95 -7.17 1.18
C GLN A 20 9.31 -6.40 2.46
N ALA A 21 10.59 -6.40 2.82
CA ALA A 21 11.08 -5.67 3.99
C ALA A 21 10.75 -4.16 3.89
N LEU A 22 11.01 -3.55 2.73
CA LEU A 22 10.70 -2.14 2.49
C LEU A 22 9.18 -1.85 2.61
N LEU A 23 8.33 -2.68 1.99
CA LEU A 23 6.88 -2.50 2.03
C LEU A 23 6.32 -2.70 3.45
N GLN A 24 6.86 -3.66 4.21
CA GLN A 24 6.51 -3.85 5.61
C GLN A 24 6.93 -2.67 6.48
N GLU A 25 8.09 -2.07 6.21
CA GLU A 25 8.54 -0.87 6.92
C GLU A 25 7.63 0.32 6.65
N VAL A 26 7.30 0.56 5.38
CA VAL A 26 6.34 1.61 4.98
C VAL A 26 4.99 1.38 5.65
N ARG A 27 4.46 0.15 5.63
CA ARG A 27 3.23 -0.23 6.33
C ARG A 27 3.29 0.09 7.82
N ARG A 28 4.39 -0.24 8.50
CA ARG A 28 4.58 0.05 9.93
C ARG A 28 4.60 1.55 10.21
N ILE A 29 5.31 2.33 9.39
CA ILE A 29 5.37 3.79 9.53
C ILE A 29 3.97 4.40 9.39
N ILE A 30 3.20 3.96 8.38
CA ILE A 30 1.83 4.45 8.17
C ILE A 30 0.91 4.05 9.32
N ALA A 31 0.99 2.80 9.79
CA ALA A 31 0.20 2.32 10.92
C ALA A 31 0.53 3.08 12.22
N GLN A 32 1.79 3.50 12.42
CA GLN A 32 2.17 4.34 13.55
C GLN A 32 1.70 5.79 13.38
N ALA A 33 1.78 6.33 12.17
CA ALA A 33 1.34 7.70 11.87
C ALA A 33 -0.19 7.85 11.89
N ALA A 34 -0.92 6.78 11.57
CA ALA A 34 -2.38 6.74 11.52
C ALA A 34 -2.91 5.40 12.06
N PRO A 35 -2.88 5.19 13.39
CA PRO A 35 -3.30 3.93 14.02
C PRO A 35 -4.80 3.62 13.85
N GLU A 36 -5.58 4.63 13.53
CA GLU A 36 -7.02 4.53 13.25
C GLU A 36 -7.33 4.27 11.76
N ALA A 37 -6.31 4.24 10.88
CA ALA A 37 -6.51 3.93 9.48
C ALA A 37 -6.76 2.43 9.26
N THR A 38 -7.72 2.10 8.40
CA THR A 38 -8.02 0.72 8.01
C THR A 38 -7.25 0.34 6.75
N GLU A 39 -6.63 -0.83 6.77
CA GLU A 39 -5.92 -1.44 5.66
C GLU A 39 -6.92 -2.05 4.65
N THR A 40 -6.76 -1.72 3.37
CA THR A 40 -7.61 -2.28 2.30
C THR A 40 -6.82 -2.44 1.01
N ILE A 41 -7.29 -3.30 0.12
CA ILE A 41 -6.81 -3.40 -1.26
C ILE A 41 -7.83 -2.73 -2.16
N ASN A 42 -7.43 -1.68 -2.88
CA ASN A 42 -8.26 -1.03 -3.88
C ASN A 42 -7.48 -0.96 -5.20
N TYR A 43 -8.13 -1.28 -6.32
CA TYR A 43 -7.48 -1.37 -7.64
C TYR A 43 -6.19 -2.22 -7.65
N GLN A 44 -6.17 -3.33 -6.89
CA GLN A 44 -5.00 -4.20 -6.70
C GLN A 44 -3.80 -3.54 -5.98
N MET A 45 -4.05 -2.53 -5.14
CA MET A 45 -3.02 -1.76 -4.47
C MET A 45 -3.29 -1.59 -2.97
N PRO A 46 -2.27 -1.71 -2.11
CA PRO A 46 -2.35 -1.37 -0.69
C PRO A 46 -2.84 0.06 -0.49
N THR A 47 -3.89 0.20 0.28
CA THR A 47 -4.57 1.48 0.52
C THR A 47 -4.87 1.59 2.01
N PHE A 48 -4.64 2.76 2.59
CA PHE A 48 -5.03 3.07 3.95
C PHE A 48 -6.19 4.04 3.92
N ARG A 49 -7.32 3.65 4.54
CA ARG A 49 -8.52 4.47 4.64
C ARG A 49 -8.64 5.02 6.04
N TYR A 50 -8.67 6.35 6.18
CA TYR A 50 -8.87 7.04 7.45
C TYR A 50 -10.06 7.99 7.35
N HIS A 51 -11.15 7.73 8.10
CA HIS A 51 -12.40 8.51 8.10
C HIS A 51 -12.90 8.99 6.72
N GLY A 52 -12.78 8.15 5.69
CA GLY A 52 -13.22 8.48 4.33
C GLY A 52 -12.17 9.16 3.44
N ASN A 53 -11.10 9.71 4.03
CA ASN A 53 -9.91 10.18 3.30
C ASN A 53 -8.98 9.00 3.04
N LEU A 54 -8.70 8.77 1.76
CA LEU A 54 -8.03 7.58 1.26
C LEU A 54 -6.59 7.97 0.92
N ILE A 55 -5.61 7.50 1.68
CA ILE A 55 -4.22 7.69 1.32
C ILE A 55 -3.78 6.45 0.54
N HIS A 56 -3.58 6.66 -0.77
CA HIS A 56 -3.02 5.64 -1.64
C HIS A 56 -1.50 5.60 -1.46
N PHE A 57 -0.99 4.53 -0.85
CA PHE A 57 0.44 4.28 -0.77
C PHE A 57 0.80 3.25 -1.83
N ALA A 58 1.03 3.77 -3.02
CA ALA A 58 1.52 3.00 -4.14
C ALA A 58 3.01 3.26 -4.29
N LEU A 59 3.81 2.19 -4.26
CA LEU A 59 5.23 2.26 -4.59
C LEU A 59 5.39 2.41 -6.12
N PHE A 60 4.90 3.51 -6.69
CA PHE A 60 5.13 3.83 -8.09
C PHE A 60 6.51 4.48 -8.22
N LYS A 61 7.45 3.72 -8.80
CA LYS A 61 8.41 4.32 -9.71
C LYS A 61 7.60 5.11 -10.75
N ASN A 62 7.85 6.42 -10.83
CA ASN A 62 7.23 7.38 -11.76
C ASN A 62 5.77 7.78 -11.48
N HIS A 63 5.53 8.48 -10.37
CA HIS A 63 4.43 9.45 -10.33
C HIS A 63 4.85 10.76 -11.02
N LEU A 64 4.90 10.79 -12.36
CA LEU A 64 4.83 12.04 -13.12
C LEU A 64 3.36 12.51 -13.11
N VAL A 65 2.96 13.17 -12.03
CA VAL A 65 1.80 14.08 -12.03
C VAL A 65 2.38 15.49 -12.02
N SER A 66 2.62 16.02 -13.22
CA SER A 66 2.49 17.45 -13.44
C SER A 66 1.10 17.67 -14.03
N ARG A 67 0.20 18.31 -13.29
CA ARG A 67 -0.80 19.16 -13.93
C ARG A 67 -0.51 20.60 -13.51
N PRO A 68 -0.71 21.58 -14.41
CA PRO A 68 -0.78 22.98 -14.02
C PRO A 68 -1.97 23.25 -13.11
#